data_AF-A0A357ZVD6-F1
#
_entry.id   AF-A0A357ZVD6-F1
#
_cell.length_a   1.000
_cell.length_b   1.000
_cell.length_c   1.000
_cell.angle_alpha   90.00
_cell.angle_beta   90.00
_cell.angle_gamma   90.00
#
_symmetry.space_group_name_H-M   'P 1'
#
loop_
_entity.id
_entity.type
_entity.pdbx_description
1 polymer ?
#
loop_
_entity_poly.entity_id
_entity_poly.type
_entity_poly.pdbx_seq_one_letter_code
_entity_poly.pdbx_strand_id
1 'polypeptide(L)'
;TAGISRESQDALAALSHARAVKAQTDGLFNDEIVKVEIPQRKGDPKLFSEDEGVRAESTYESLSGLRPAFDKAGNITAGNASQISDGGAAVIVASEAAA
;
A
#
# COMPACT_ATOMS: atom_id res chain seq x y z
N THR A 1 10.97 11.62 -19.09
CA THR A 1 10.83 10.45 -18.20
C THR A 1 12.21 9.86 -17.95
N ALA A 2 12.47 9.30 -16.78
CA ALA A 2 13.78 8.75 -16.40
C ALA A 2 14.18 7.46 -17.17
N GLY A 3 13.62 7.21 -18.36
CA GLY A 3 13.89 6.01 -19.17
C GLY A 3 13.35 4.69 -18.60
N ILE A 4 12.49 4.73 -17.57
CA ILE A 4 11.94 3.52 -16.93
C ILE A 4 10.82 2.96 -17.81
N SER A 5 10.91 1.68 -18.16
CA SER A 5 9.92 1.03 -19.01
C SER A 5 8.59 0.78 -18.28
N ARG A 6 7.52 0.56 -19.04
CA ARG A 6 6.19 0.24 -18.50
C ARG A 6 6.21 -1.13 -17.81
N GLU A 7 6.88 -2.08 -18.41
CA GLU A 7 7.00 -3.46 -17.94
C GLU A 7 7.69 -3.51 -16.57
N SER A 8 8.77 -2.74 -16.38
CA SER A 8 9.45 -2.66 -15.09
C SER A 8 8.59 -2.02 -14.00
N GLN A 9 7.77 -1.02 -14.35
CA GLN A 9 6.84 -0.40 -13.40
C GLN A 9 5.75 -1.37 -12.95
N ASP A 10 5.12 -2.06 -13.89
CA ASP A 10 4.06 -3.02 -13.59
C ASP A 10 4.59 -4.24 -12.82
N ALA A 11 5.78 -4.73 -13.18
CA ALA A 11 6.44 -5.82 -12.46
C ALA A 11 6.78 -5.42 -11.01
N LEU A 12 7.27 -4.20 -10.79
CA LEU A 12 7.54 -3.69 -9.46
C LEU A 12 6.25 -3.53 -8.65
N ALA A 13 5.17 -3.06 -9.27
CA ALA A 13 3.88 -2.90 -8.60
C ALA A 13 3.28 -4.25 -8.18
N ALA A 14 3.33 -5.27 -9.05
CA ALA A 14 2.92 -6.63 -8.70
C ALA A 14 3.76 -7.18 -7.52
N LEU A 15 5.08 -6.98 -7.55
CA LEU A 15 5.97 -7.38 -6.48
C LEU A 15 5.69 -6.63 -5.17
N SER A 16 5.34 -5.34 -5.25
CA SER A 16 4.96 -4.52 -4.09
C SER A 16 3.74 -5.10 -3.39
N HIS A 17 2.68 -5.41 -4.15
CA HIS A 17 1.49 -6.07 -3.59
C HIS A 17 1.83 -7.44 -3.00
N ALA A 18 2.55 -8.30 -3.72
CA ALA A 18 2.91 -9.63 -3.22
C ALA A 18 3.70 -9.58 -1.90
N ARG A 19 4.62 -8.61 -1.75
CA ARG A 19 5.37 -8.40 -0.51
C ARG A 19 4.49 -7.90 0.63
N ALA A 20 3.61 -6.94 0.37
CA ALA A 20 2.70 -6.41 1.38
C ALA A 20 1.71 -7.48 1.87
N VAL A 21 1.15 -8.29 0.96
CA VAL A 21 0.29 -9.45 1.30
C VAL A 21 1.04 -10.43 2.19
N LYS A 22 2.28 -10.76 1.81
CA LYS A 22 3.12 -11.66 2.61
C LYS A 22 3.40 -11.08 4.00
N ALA A 23 3.74 -9.80 4.10
CA ALA A 23 3.99 -9.14 5.38
C ALA A 23 2.75 -9.12 6.28
N GLN A 24 1.57 -8.85 5.73
CA GLN A 24 0.30 -8.93 6.45
C GLN A 24 0.01 -10.37 6.92
N THR A 25 0.17 -11.35 6.03
CA THR A 25 -0.10 -12.77 6.33
C THR A 25 0.85 -13.32 7.40
N ASP A 26 2.12 -12.91 7.34
CA ASP A 26 3.15 -13.29 8.31
C ASP A 26 3.06 -12.48 9.61
N GLY A 27 2.16 -11.50 9.70
CA GLY A 27 1.97 -10.65 10.88
C GLY A 27 3.09 -9.63 11.12
N LEU A 28 3.90 -9.30 10.12
CA LEU A 28 5.04 -8.40 10.27
C LEU A 28 4.65 -6.96 10.60
N PHE A 29 3.42 -6.55 10.24
CA PHE A 29 2.90 -5.21 10.56
C PHE A 29 2.22 -5.12 11.93
N ASN A 30 2.04 -6.25 12.64
CA ASN A 30 1.30 -6.28 13.90
C ASN A 30 1.93 -5.41 15.00
N ASP A 31 3.26 -5.26 14.98
CA ASP A 31 4.00 -4.49 15.98
C ASP A 31 3.99 -2.96 15.69
N GLU A 32 3.73 -2.56 14.44
CA GLU A 32 3.75 -1.14 14.02
C GLU A 32 2.36 -0.54 13.80
N ILE A 33 1.33 -1.35 13.50
CA ILE A 33 -0.04 -0.86 13.30
C ILE A 33 -0.75 -0.73 14.66
N VAL A 34 -1.09 0.52 15.00
CA VAL A 34 -2.06 0.81 16.07
C VAL A 34 -3.47 0.69 15.51
N LYS A 35 -4.30 -0.15 16.14
CA LYS A 35 -5.69 -0.37 15.72
C LYS A 35 -6.51 0.91 15.87
N VAL A 36 -7.29 1.23 14.84
CA VAL A 36 -8.21 2.35 14.84
C VAL A 36 -9.63 1.82 15.06
N GLU A 37 -10.31 2.31 16.09
CA GLU A 37 -11.71 1.99 16.34
C GLU A 37 -12.62 2.88 15.49
N ILE A 38 -13.43 2.28 14.61
CA ILE A 38 -14.39 2.99 13.78
C ILE A 38 -15.78 2.88 14.44
N PRO A 39 -16.33 3.98 14.99
CA PRO A 39 -17.63 3.97 15.64
C PRO A 39 -18.73 3.48 14.69
N GLN A 40 -19.57 2.57 15.18
CA GLN A 40 -20.72 2.07 14.44
C GLN A 40 -21.99 2.74 14.94
N ARG A 41 -22.97 2.95 14.04
CA ARG A 41 -24.27 3.51 14.41
C ARG A 41 -25.00 2.67 15.47
N LYS A 42 -24.76 1.36 15.47
CA LYS A 42 -25.30 0.38 16.42
C LYS A 42 -24.26 -0.73 16.63
N GLY A 43 -24.09 -1.17 17.87
CA GLY A 43 -23.13 -2.21 18.24
C GLY A 43 -21.73 -1.65 18.51
N ASP A 44 -20.80 -2.57 18.72
CA ASP A 44 -19.42 -2.24 19.09
C ASP A 44 -18.63 -1.63 17.93
N PRO A 45 -17.57 -0.84 18.21
CA PRO A 45 -16.70 -0.30 17.17
C PRO A 45 -16.08 -1.39 16.31
N LYS A 46 -15.95 -1.11 15.00
CA LYS A 46 -15.19 -1.98 14.10
C LYS A 46 -13.71 -1.65 14.26
N LEU A 47 -12.89 -2.65 14.54
CA LEU A 47 -11.43 -2.49 14.55
C LEU A 47 -10.90 -2.47 13.12
N PHE A 48 -10.16 -1.41 12.78
CA PHE A 48 -9.37 -1.31 11.57
C PHE A 48 -7.90 -1.52 11.93
N SER A 49 -7.29 -2.55 11.37
CA SER A 49 -5.94 -3.01 11.77
C SER A 49 -5.12 -3.60 10.62
N GLU A 50 -5.55 -3.42 9.37
CA GLU A 50 -4.89 -3.96 8.18
C GLU A 50 -4.89 -2.90 7.08
N ASP A 51 -3.82 -2.81 6.29
CA ASP A 51 -3.77 -1.89 5.16
C ASP A 51 -4.75 -2.32 4.05
N GLU A 52 -5.80 -1.54 3.86
CA GLU A 52 -6.90 -1.87 2.93
C GLU A 52 -6.55 -1.70 1.44
N GLY A 53 -5.43 -1.03 1.13
CA GLY A 53 -4.99 -0.80 -0.25
C GLY A 53 -4.27 -2.00 -0.89
N VAL A 54 -3.95 -3.03 -0.10
CA VAL A 54 -3.20 -4.21 -0.54
C VAL A 54 -4.13 -5.19 -1.27
N ARG A 55 -3.73 -5.60 -2.49
CA ARG A 55 -4.52 -6.48 -3.37
C ARG A 55 -3.78 -7.78 -3.65
N ALA A 56 -4.25 -8.87 -3.05
CA ALA A 56 -3.62 -10.19 -3.13
C ALA A 56 -3.60 -10.79 -4.54
N GLU A 57 -4.55 -10.38 -5.37
CA GLU A 57 -4.75 -10.84 -6.75
C GLU A 57 -3.98 -10.03 -7.80
N SER A 58 -3.19 -9.03 -7.38
CA SER A 58 -2.40 -8.22 -8.32
C SER A 58 -1.29 -9.05 -8.96
N THR A 59 -1.32 -9.15 -10.29
CA THR A 59 -0.29 -9.83 -11.08
C THR A 59 0.24 -8.89 -12.15
N TYR A 60 1.40 -9.21 -12.73
CA TYR A 60 1.91 -8.45 -13.86
C TYR A 60 0.89 -8.36 -15.01
N GLU A 61 0.20 -9.46 -15.31
CA GLU A 61 -0.79 -9.54 -16.39
C GLU A 61 -1.97 -8.61 -16.11
N SER A 62 -2.52 -8.61 -14.88
CA SER A 62 -3.65 -7.76 -14.55
C SER A 62 -3.28 -6.27 -14.56
N LEU A 63 -2.05 -5.92 -14.15
CA LEU A 63 -1.55 -4.54 -14.17
C LEU A 63 -1.16 -4.06 -15.57
N SER A 64 -0.57 -4.93 -16.39
CA SER A 64 -0.14 -4.61 -17.77
C SER A 64 -1.30 -4.25 -18.69
N GLY A 65 -2.49 -4.79 -18.44
CA GLY A 65 -3.71 -4.46 -19.17
C GLY A 65 -4.26 -3.05 -18.89
N LEU A 66 -3.75 -2.34 -17.88
CA LEU A 66 -4.28 -1.02 -17.51
C LEU A 66 -3.84 0.06 -18.49
N ARG A 67 -4.78 0.96 -18.79
CA ARG A 67 -4.53 2.15 -19.63
C ARG A 67 -3.76 3.20 -18.83
N PRO A 68 -2.86 3.96 -19.47
CA PRO A 68 -2.24 5.13 -18.86
C PRO A 68 -3.26 6.12 -18.28
N ALA A 69 -3.01 6.61 -17.07
CA ALA A 69 -3.97 7.42 -16.30
C ALA A 69 -3.87 8.93 -16.60
N PHE A 70 -2.70 9.41 -17.03
CA PHE A 70 -2.42 10.85 -17.16
C PHE A 70 -2.12 11.31 -18.59
N ASP A 71 -1.41 10.49 -19.35
CA ASP A 71 -1.06 10.74 -20.76
C ASP A 71 -1.28 9.45 -21.56
N LYS A 72 -1.94 9.54 -22.71
CA LYS A 72 -2.19 8.40 -23.61
C LYS A 72 -0.90 7.75 -24.11
N ALA A 73 0.19 8.51 -24.23
CA ALA A 73 1.52 8.00 -24.59
C ALA A 73 2.41 7.71 -23.36
N GLY A 74 1.87 7.93 -22.15
CA GLY A 74 2.56 7.70 -20.89
C GLY A 74 2.59 6.22 -20.46
N ASN A 75 3.29 5.96 -19.38
CA ASN A 75 3.47 4.62 -18.80
C ASN A 75 2.95 4.49 -17.36
N ILE A 76 2.45 5.58 -16.76
CA ILE A 76 1.87 5.58 -15.41
C ILE A 76 0.40 5.18 -15.49
N THR A 77 0.00 4.20 -14.70
CA THR A 77 -1.37 3.69 -14.59
C THR A 77 -1.84 3.71 -13.13
N ALA A 78 -3.14 3.48 -12.92
CA ALA A 78 -3.68 3.31 -11.57
C ALA A 78 -3.15 2.05 -10.84
N GLY A 79 -2.49 1.12 -11.56
CA GLY A 79 -1.94 -0.10 -10.98
C GLY A 79 -0.45 -0.02 -10.66
N ASN A 80 0.28 0.95 -11.22
CA ASN A 80 1.71 1.13 -10.97
C ASN A 80 2.04 2.46 -10.27
N ALA A 81 1.01 3.13 -9.75
CA ALA A 81 1.12 4.30 -8.89
C ALA A 81 0.36 4.05 -7.58
N SER A 82 0.82 4.67 -6.49
CA SER A 82 0.14 4.62 -5.20
C SER A 82 -1.25 5.27 -5.26
N GLN A 83 -2.15 4.79 -4.40
CA GLN A 83 -3.50 5.34 -4.25
C GLN A 83 -3.49 6.64 -3.45
N ILE A 84 -4.61 7.37 -3.51
CA ILE A 84 -4.91 8.39 -2.49
C ILE A 84 -5.34 7.62 -1.24
N SER A 85 -4.68 7.88 -0.12
CA SER A 85 -4.85 7.11 1.12
C SER A 85 -4.93 8.03 2.33
N ASP A 86 -5.65 7.57 3.35
CA ASP A 86 -5.75 8.21 4.66
C ASP A 86 -4.86 7.44 5.66
N GLY A 87 -4.08 8.16 6.48
CA GLY A 87 -3.19 7.53 7.45
C GLY A 87 -2.46 8.53 8.34
N GLY A 88 -1.85 8.01 9.41
CA GLY A 88 -1.03 8.78 10.34
C GLY A 88 0.08 7.91 10.93
N ALA A 89 1.25 8.51 11.15
CA ALA A 89 2.38 7.87 11.81
C ALA A 89 3.08 8.90 12.71
N ALA A 90 3.62 8.43 13.84
CA ALA A 90 4.38 9.26 14.77
C ALA A 90 5.57 8.49 15.32
N VAL A 91 6.67 9.19 15.57
CA VAL A 91 7.86 8.65 16.23
C VAL A 91 8.26 9.59 17.37
N ILE A 92 8.78 9.03 18.46
CA ILE A 92 9.40 9.79 19.55
C ILE A 92 10.90 9.68 19.39
N VAL A 93 11.59 10.82 19.39
CA VAL A 93 13.05 10.89 19.31
C VAL A 93 13.58 11.50 20.60
N ALA A 94 14.58 10.85 21.19
CA ALA A 94 15.26 11.30 22.40
C ALA A 94 16.78 11.26 22.19
N SER A 95 17.54 12.01 22.99
CA SER A 95 18.99 11.89 23.01
C SER A 95 19.39 10.52 23.56
N GLU A 96 20.57 10.02 23.17
CA GLU A 96 21.11 8.77 23.73
C GLU A 96 21.18 8.81 25.26
N ALA A 97 21.53 9.96 25.85
CA ALA A 97 21.59 10.14 27.30
C ALA A 97 20.22 10.05 28.00
N ALA A 98 19.12 10.13 27.25
CA ALA A 98 17.75 10.01 27.78
C ALA A 98 17.12 8.62 27.53
N ALA A 99 17.82 7.72 26.81
CA ALA A 99 17.42 6.33 26.59
C ALA A 99 17.78 5.46 27.81
#